data_AF-A0A8B3CS48-F1
#
_entry.id   AF-A0A8B3CS48-F1
#
_cell.length_a   1.000
_cell.length_b   1.000
_cell.length_c   1.000
_cell.angle_alpha   90.00
_cell.angle_beta   90.00
_cell.angle_gamma   90.00
#
_symmetry.space_group_name_H-M   'P 1'
#
loop_
_entity.id
_entity.type
_entity.pdbx_description
1 polymer ?
#
loop_
_entity_poly.entity_id
_entity_poly.type
_entity_poly.pdbx_seq_one_letter_code
_entity_poly.pdbx_strand_id
1 'polypeptide(L)'
;MLKWYDFYELEFSLGSLTRLKKRINDALVWKSRKERIPKSLRLEIFILRLILKKRILNRRYEWSKNELKSIFSEKLVLQNLLAEKEIQSILLEKENYDLKKKLESFEVG
;
A
#
# COMPACT_ATOMS: atom_id res chain seq x y z
N MET A 1 -17.14 9.43 -7.73
CA MET A 1 -16.33 9.01 -6.57
C MET A 1 -16.22 7.50 -6.56
N LEU A 2 -15.05 6.95 -6.89
CA LEU A 2 -14.75 5.53 -6.65
C LEU A 2 -14.77 5.33 -5.12
N LYS A 3 -15.72 4.53 -4.63
CA LYS A 3 -15.80 4.20 -3.20
C LYS A 3 -14.45 3.60 -2.81
N TRP A 4 -13.78 4.20 -1.83
CA TRP A 4 -12.49 3.78 -1.26
C TRP A 4 -12.54 2.41 -0.57
N TYR A 5 -13.68 1.72 -0.64
CA TYR A 5 -13.92 0.39 -0.13
C TYR A 5 -14.91 -0.34 -1.05
N ASP A 6 -14.64 -1.61 -1.31
CA ASP A 6 -15.61 -2.51 -1.91
C ASP A 6 -16.66 -2.88 -0.86
N PHE A 7 -17.92 -2.60 -1.16
CA PHE A 7 -19.06 -2.86 -0.28
C PHE A 7 -19.20 -4.36 0.04
N TYR A 8 -18.95 -5.22 -0.94
CA TYR A 8 -18.99 -6.68 -0.77
C TYR A 8 -17.87 -7.15 0.16
N GLU A 9 -16.65 -6.63 0.00
CA GLU A 9 -15.55 -6.89 0.93
C GLU A 9 -15.83 -6.37 2.34
N LEU A 10 -16.47 -5.20 2.47
CA LEU A 10 -16.79 -4.60 3.75
C LEU A 10 -17.83 -5.44 4.50
N GLU A 11 -18.93 -5.81 3.83
CA GLU A 11 -20.00 -6.64 4.35
C GLU A 11 -19.49 -8.04 4.73
N PHE A 12 -18.67 -8.65 3.87
CA PHE A 12 -18.06 -9.95 4.12
C PHE A 12 -17.09 -9.91 5.31
N SER A 13 -16.32 -8.83 5.45
CA SER A 13 -15.34 -8.65 6.53
C SER A 13 -16.00 -8.38 7.88
N LEU A 14 -16.98 -7.47 7.91
CA LEU A 14 -17.77 -7.15 9.10
C LEU A 14 -18.62 -8.34 9.55
N GLY A 15 -19.15 -9.13 8.62
CA GLY A 15 -19.93 -10.33 8.90
C GLY A 15 -19.18 -11.41 9.67
N SER A 16 -17.86 -11.53 9.48
CA SER A 16 -17.03 -12.45 10.29
C SER A 16 -16.77 -11.94 11.70
N LEU A 17 -16.68 -10.61 11.86
CA LEU A 17 -16.41 -9.97 13.14
C LEU A 17 -17.62 -10.06 14.07
N THR A 18 -18.82 -9.86 13.53
CA THR A 18 -20.09 -10.01 14.26
C THR A 18 -20.32 -11.47 14.69
N ARG A 19 -20.06 -12.44 13.80
CA ARG A 19 -20.13 -13.87 14.13
C ARG A 19 -19.12 -14.24 15.23
N LEU A 20 -17.87 -13.80 15.11
CA LEU A 20 -16.85 -14.03 16.13
C LEU A 20 -17.25 -13.41 17.47
N LYS A 21 -17.75 -12.17 17.46
CA LYS A 21 -18.23 -11.48 18.68
C LYS A 21 -19.37 -12.26 19.33
N LYS A 22 -20.33 -12.75 18.55
CA LYS A 22 -21.43 -13.59 19.05
C LYS A 22 -20.90 -14.87 19.71
N ARG A 23 -19.99 -15.60 19.06
CA ARG A 23 -19.42 -16.83 19.63
C ARG A 23 -18.56 -16.59 20.87
N ILE A 24 -17.84 -15.48 20.92
CA ILE A 24 -17.11 -15.07 22.14
C ILE A 24 -18.09 -14.77 23.27
N ASN A 25 -19.19 -14.08 22.99
CA ASN A 25 -20.24 -13.83 23.98
C ASN A 25 -20.86 -15.14 24.48
N ASP A 26 -21.15 -16.09 23.58
CA ASP A 26 -21.61 -17.43 23.97
C ASP A 26 -20.60 -18.06 24.96
N ALA A 27 -19.31 -18.03 24.65
CA ALA A 27 -18.26 -18.58 25.53
C ALA A 27 -18.14 -17.84 26.87
N LEU A 28 -18.42 -16.54 26.92
CA LEU A 28 -18.45 -15.77 28.16
C LEU A 28 -19.60 -16.22 29.08
N VAL A 29 -20.75 -16.61 28.52
CA VAL A 29 -21.86 -17.17 29.31
C VAL A 29 -21.43 -18.46 30.02
N TRP A 30 -20.76 -19.38 29.32
CA TRP A 30 -20.21 -20.60 29.95
C TRP A 30 -19.21 -20.27 31.07
N LYS A 31 -18.33 -19.31 30.83
CA LYS A 31 -17.36 -18.85 31.84
C LYS A 31 -18.05 -18.25 33.06
N SER A 32 -19.11 -17.46 32.86
CA SER A 32 -19.90 -16.86 33.95
C SER A 32 -20.59 -17.90 34.82
N ARG A 33 -20.99 -19.03 34.23
CA ARG A 33 -21.55 -20.20 34.92
C ARG A 33 -20.50 -21.09 35.59
N LYS A 34 -19.21 -20.74 35.47
CA LYS A 34 -18.05 -21.56 35.88
C LYS A 34 -18.04 -22.96 35.23
N GLU A 35 -18.66 -23.08 34.05
CA GLU A 35 -18.73 -24.31 33.28
C GLU A 35 -17.61 -24.38 32.23
N ARG A 36 -17.26 -25.60 31.83
CA ARG A 36 -16.25 -25.81 30.78
C ARG A 36 -16.84 -25.49 29.41
N ILE A 37 -16.17 -24.60 28.67
CA ILE A 37 -16.59 -24.24 27.31
C ILE A 37 -16.56 -25.47 26.39
N PRO A 38 -17.65 -25.76 25.65
CA PRO A 38 -17.71 -26.85 24.69
C PRO A 38 -16.54 -26.84 23.70
N LYS A 39 -16.00 -28.02 23.36
CA LYS A 39 -14.88 -28.15 22.40
C LYS A 39 -15.24 -27.58 21.03
N SER A 40 -16.46 -27.82 20.56
CA SER A 40 -17.01 -27.27 19.30
C SER A 40 -16.97 -25.74 19.28
N LEU A 41 -17.45 -25.09 20.33
CA LEU A 41 -17.46 -23.63 20.45
C LEU A 41 -16.04 -23.04 20.46
N ARG A 42 -15.11 -23.69 21.17
CA ARG A 42 -13.68 -23.29 21.17
C ARG A 42 -13.06 -23.38 19.77
N LEU A 43 -13.35 -24.47 19.04
CA LEU A 43 -12.89 -24.65 17.66
C LEU A 43 -13.49 -23.61 16.72
N GLU A 44 -14.80 -23.33 16.84
CA GLU A 44 -15.47 -22.32 16.02
C GLU A 44 -14.88 -20.93 16.22
N ILE A 45 -14.64 -20.51 17.47
CA ILE A 45 -13.95 -19.26 17.79
C ILE A 45 -12.54 -19.22 17.19
N PHE A 46 -11.80 -20.33 17.27
CA PHE A 46 -10.45 -20.42 16.71
C PHE A 46 -10.45 -20.27 15.18
N ILE A 47 -11.35 -20.98 14.49
CA ILE A 47 -11.51 -20.90 13.03
C ILE A 47 -11.89 -19.48 12.60
N LEU A 48 -12.87 -18.86 13.27
CA LEU A 48 -13.29 -17.49 12.98
C LEU A 48 -12.15 -16.48 13.17
N ARG A 49 -11.32 -16.65 14.21
CA ARG A 49 -10.10 -15.83 14.40
C ARG A 49 -9.08 -16.01 13.28
N LEU A 50 -8.85 -17.24 12.82
CA LEU A 50 -7.94 -17.52 11.71
C LEU A 50 -8.43 -16.89 10.41
N ILE A 51 -9.73 -17.01 10.11
CA ILE A 51 -10.35 -16.38 8.95
C ILE A 51 -10.14 -14.85 9.00
N LEU A 52 -10.38 -14.24 10.16
CA LEU A 52 -10.17 -12.80 10.33
C LEU A 52 -8.71 -12.40 10.13
N LYS A 53 -7.76 -13.14 10.71
CA LYS A 53 -6.31 -12.91 10.52
C LYS A 53 -5.90 -13.00 9.06
N LYS A 54 -6.33 -14.06 8.35
CA LYS A 54 -6.07 -14.23 6.91
C LYS A 54 -6.54 -13.02 6.11
N ARG A 55 -7.73 -12.49 6.43
CA ARG A 55 -8.30 -11.32 5.74
C ARG A 55 -7.50 -10.05 5.98
N ILE A 56 -7.09 -9.80 7.24
CA ILE A 56 -6.23 -8.66 7.58
C ILE A 56 -4.92 -8.73 6.80
N LEU A 57 -4.32 -9.93 6.71
CA LEU A 57 -3.10 -10.14 5.94
C LEU A 57 -3.30 -9.88 4.44
N ASN A 58 -4.37 -10.40 3.84
CA ASN A 58 -4.67 -10.15 2.43
C ASN A 58 -4.84 -8.65 2.13
N ARG A 59 -5.53 -7.90 3.00
CA ARG A 59 -5.68 -6.45 2.83
C ARG A 59 -4.36 -5.71 2.90
N ARG A 60 -3.51 -6.07 3.86
CA ARG A 60 -2.17 -5.48 3.97
C ARG A 60 -1.35 -5.79 2.73
N TYR A 61 -1.43 -7.02 2.22
CA TYR A 61 -0.74 -7.42 1.01
C TYR A 61 -1.19 -6.60 -0.21
N GLU A 62 -2.50 -6.48 -0.46
CA GLU A 62 -3.02 -5.69 -1.58
C GLU A 62 -2.68 -4.19 -1.43
N TRP A 63 -2.74 -3.65 -0.21
CA TRP A 63 -2.34 -2.28 0.06
C TRP A 63 -0.86 -2.05 -0.27
N SER A 64 0.04 -2.88 0.26
CA SER A 64 1.48 -2.78 -0.03
C SER A 64 1.80 -2.99 -1.51
N LYS A 65 1.07 -3.88 -2.20
CA LYS A 65 1.21 -4.10 -3.64
C LYS A 65 0.85 -2.84 -4.45
N ASN A 66 -0.23 -2.15 -4.07
CA ASN A 66 -0.64 -0.90 -4.73
C ASN A 66 0.31 0.25 -4.41
N GLU A 67 0.78 0.34 -3.17
CA GLU A 67 1.78 1.33 -2.77
C GLU A 67 3.09 1.14 -3.53
N LEU A 68 3.58 -0.09 -3.66
CA LEU A 68 4.74 -0.41 -4.50
C LEU A 68 4.53 0.00 -5.96
N LYS A 69 3.35 -0.25 -6.53
CA LYS A 69 3.04 0.21 -7.90
C LYS A 69 3.13 1.73 -8.02
N SER A 70 2.60 2.48 -7.05
CA SER A 70 2.72 3.95 -7.02
C SER A 70 4.18 4.38 -6.98
N ILE A 71 4.96 3.84 -6.04
CA ILE A 71 6.39 4.15 -5.87
C ILE A 71 7.16 3.85 -7.16
N PHE A 72 6.90 2.70 -7.81
CA PHE A 72 7.56 2.35 -9.07
C PHE A 72 7.18 3.30 -10.21
N SER A 73 5.91 3.73 -10.28
CA SER A 73 5.47 4.69 -11.29
C SER A 73 6.11 6.06 -11.09
N GLU A 74 6.17 6.55 -9.85
CA GLU A 74 6.83 7.81 -9.51
C GLU A 74 8.33 7.76 -9.79
N LYS A 75 8.99 6.65 -9.43
CA LYS A 75 10.40 6.42 -9.74
C LYS A 75 10.66 6.52 -11.24
N LEU A 76 9.82 5.90 -12.07
CA LEU A 76 9.99 5.92 -13.53
C LEU A 76 9.87 7.35 -14.09
N VAL A 77 8.88 8.12 -13.61
CA VAL A 77 8.71 9.52 -14.00
C VAL A 77 9.93 10.35 -13.62
N LEU A 78 10.43 10.18 -12.39
CA LEU A 78 11.62 10.89 -11.92
C LEU A 78 12.88 10.50 -12.70
N GLN A 79 13.04 9.23 -13.07
CA GLN A 79 14.15 8.78 -13.91
C GLN A 79 14.11 9.43 -15.30
N ASN A 80 12.93 9.54 -15.91
CA ASN A 80 12.78 10.21 -17.20
C ASN A 80 13.11 11.71 -17.10
N LEU A 81 12.58 12.39 -16.08
CA LEU A 81 12.86 13.81 -15.84
C LEU A 81 14.35 14.06 -15.60
N LEU A 82 15.04 13.17 -14.88
CA LEU A 82 16.47 13.27 -14.67
C LEU A 82 17.22 13.16 -16.01
N ALA A 83 16.89 12.16 -16.84
CA ALA A 83 17.52 11.98 -18.14
C ALA A 83 17.30 13.20 -19.06
N GLU A 84 16.10 13.78 -19.07
CA GLU A 84 15.81 15.02 -19.81
C GLU A 84 16.68 16.19 -19.32
N LYS A 85 16.84 16.33 -18.00
CA LYS A 85 17.65 17.39 -17.39
C LYS A 85 19.14 17.23 -17.68
N GLU A 86 19.65 16.00 -17.66
CA GLU A 86 21.04 15.70 -18.03
C GLU A 86 21.31 16.08 -19.48
N ILE A 87 20.40 15.75 -20.41
CA ILE A 87 20.51 16.15 -21.81
C ILE A 87 20.51 17.68 -21.95
N GLN A 88 19.61 18.38 -21.27
CA GLN A 88 19.55 19.85 -21.28
C GLN A 88 20.86 20.47 -20.76
N SER A 89 21.43 19.93 -19.68
CA SER A 89 22.70 20.40 -19.14
C SER A 89 23.84 20.28 -20.15
N ILE A 90 23.95 19.12 -20.81
CA ILE A 90 24.99 18.88 -21.83
C ILE A 90 24.84 19.85 -23.01
N LEU A 91 23.62 20.14 -23.45
CA LEU A 91 23.38 21.09 -24.53
C LEU A 91 23.78 22.51 -24.13
N LEU A 92 23.37 22.96 -22.95
CA LEU A 92 23.72 24.28 -22.42
C LEU A 92 25.22 24.44 -22.19
N GLU A 93 25.92 23.39 -21.75
CA GLU A 93 27.37 23.40 -21.61
C GLU A 93 28.07 23.59 -22.96
N LYS A 94 27.60 22.93 -24.02
CA LYS A 94 28.12 23.11 -25.38
C LYS A 94 27.85 24.51 -25.91
N GLU A 95 26.63 25.02 -25.77
CA GLU A 95 26.27 26.37 -26.19
C GLU A 95 27.12 27.42 -25.46
N ASN A 96 27.30 27.28 -24.14
CA ASN A 96 28.14 28.17 -23.35
C ASN A 96 29.61 28.10 -23.78
N TYR A 97 30.12 26.91 -24.12
CA TYR A 97 31.47 26.75 -24.64
C TYR A 97 31.65 27.48 -25.99
N ASP A 98 30.72 27.30 -26.92
CA ASP A 98 30.75 27.95 -28.23
C ASP A 98 30.63 29.47 -28.11
N LEU A 99 29.77 29.96 -27.21
CA LEU A 99 29.61 31.39 -26.94
C LEU A 99 30.88 32.00 -26.32
N LYS A 100 31.53 31.31 -25.37
CA LYS A 100 32.81 31.75 -24.81
C LYS A 100 33.88 31.86 -25.88
N LYS A 101 34.00 30.85 -26.75
CA LYS A 101 34.96 30.85 -27.85
C LYS A 101 34.72 32.01 -28.82
N LYS A 102 33.45 32.34 -29.11
CA LYS A 102 33.10 33.51 -29.93
C LYS A 102 33.49 34.82 -29.24
N LEU A 103 33.18 34.97 -27.96
CA LEU A 103 33.58 36.14 -27.17
C LEU A 103 35.10 36.35 -27.19
N GLU A 104 35.88 35.30 -26.93
CA GLU A 104 37.35 35.35 -26.99
C GLU A 104 37.87 35.78 -28.37
N SER A 105 37.19 35.36 -29.46
CA SER A 105 37.56 35.79 -30.81
C SER A 105 37.23 37.27 -31.11
N PHE A 106 36.27 37.86 -30.41
CA PHE A 106 35.92 39.28 -30.53
C PHE A 106 36.79 40.19 -29.64
N GLU A 107 37.36 39.67 -28.55
CA GLU A 107 38.24 40.45 -27.66
C GLU A 107 39.70 40.57 -28.16
N VAL A 108 40.09 39.73 -29.13
CA VAL A 108 41.46 39.68 -29.68
C VAL A 108 41.57 40.33 -31.07
N GLY A 109 40.47 40.77 -31.68
CA GLY A 109 40.42 41.51 -32.96
C GLY A 109 40.15 42.99 -32.78
#